data_AF-A0A7T7I5U6-F1
#
_entry.id   AF-A0A7T7I5U6-F1
#
_cell.length_a   1.000
_cell.length_b   1.000
_cell.length_c   1.000
_cell.angle_alpha   90.00
_cell.angle_beta   90.00
_cell.angle_gamma   90.00
#
_symmetry.space_group_name_H-M   'P 1'
#
loop_
_entity.id
_entity.type
_entity.pdbx_description
1 polymer ?
#
loop_
_entity_poly.entity_id
_entity_poly.type
_entity_poly.pdbx_seq_one_letter_code
_entity_poly.pdbx_strand_id
1 'polypeptide(L)'
;MSQLSSFPRPLGTDVPGTCEVPHFAPVRVRGGRYQARRLVRHRRRALAVGLAVSAVALVAAGPGERDTEARGGGSPRGRPVADAGRERRAVEMVSAPVRIADGATVRLLGPGDRVDVVAAEQGAVGPGDAHVVARGARVTKVPESPDSVSEGGALVVLSVPRRTAALLAGAGATSRLAVTLC
;
A
#
# COMPACT_ATOMS: atom_id res chain seq x y z
N MET A 1 -35.54 79.84 2.46
CA MET A 1 -34.13 79.98 2.06
C MET A 1 -33.38 78.79 2.65
N SER A 2 -32.74 77.99 1.77
CA SER A 2 -31.69 76.97 2.04
C SER A 2 -32.09 75.82 3.00
N GLN A 3 -32.50 74.62 2.60
CA GLN A 3 -31.86 73.57 1.77
C GLN A 3 -30.36 73.35 1.99
N LEU A 4 -30.02 72.04 1.95
CA LEU A 4 -28.72 71.36 1.85
C LEU A 4 -28.12 70.90 3.18
N SER A 5 -27.74 69.64 3.41
CA SER A 5 -27.86 68.38 2.67
C SER A 5 -27.46 67.28 3.65
N SER A 6 -28.29 66.26 3.80
CA SER A 6 -27.86 65.00 4.39
C SER A 6 -27.01 64.27 3.34
N PHE A 7 -25.72 64.06 3.64
CA PHE A 7 -24.89 63.14 2.88
C PHE A 7 -24.73 61.84 3.69
N PRO A 8 -25.23 60.70 3.20
CA PRO A 8 -24.90 59.42 3.80
C PRO A 8 -23.42 59.11 3.48
N ARG A 9 -22.61 58.95 4.52
CA ARG A 9 -21.23 58.45 4.39
C ARG A 9 -21.28 57.00 3.87
N PRO A 10 -20.52 56.64 2.84
CA PRO A 10 -20.47 55.25 2.39
C PRO A 10 -19.77 54.38 3.45
N LEU A 11 -20.44 53.27 3.80
CA LEU A 11 -19.86 52.15 4.52
C LEU A 11 -19.07 51.29 3.52
N GLY A 12 -17.78 51.10 3.81
CA GLY A 12 -16.79 50.46 2.94
C GLY A 12 -15.67 51.45 2.68
N THR A 13 -14.44 51.28 3.16
CA THR A 13 -13.60 50.10 2.95
C THR A 13 -12.43 50.13 3.95
N ASP A 14 -12.58 49.51 5.12
CA ASP A 14 -11.44 49.10 5.95
C ASP A 14 -10.88 47.79 5.36
N VAL A 15 -10.12 47.92 4.28
CA VAL A 15 -9.35 46.81 3.72
C VAL A 15 -7.96 46.93 4.32
N PRO A 16 -7.52 46.02 5.21
CA PRO A 16 -6.14 46.03 5.67
C PRO A 16 -5.23 45.86 4.44
N GLY A 17 -4.13 46.62 4.41
CA GLY A 17 -3.18 46.61 3.29
C GLY A 17 -2.83 45.19 2.88
N THR A 18 -2.75 44.93 1.58
CA THR A 18 -2.42 43.62 1.02
C THR A 18 -1.13 43.11 1.66
N CYS A 19 -1.21 42.03 2.44
CA CYS A 19 -0.02 41.40 2.99
C CYS A 19 0.80 40.84 1.83
N GLU A 20 1.96 41.45 1.55
CA GLU A 20 2.93 40.86 0.64
C GLU A 20 3.41 39.53 1.25
N VAL A 21 2.99 38.43 0.63
CA VAL A 21 3.44 37.09 1.02
C VAL A 21 4.90 36.97 0.56
N PRO A 22 5.86 36.70 1.47
CA PRO A 22 7.25 36.52 1.09
C PRO A 22 7.38 35.38 0.08
N HIS A 23 8.25 35.56 -0.91
CA HIS A 23 8.40 34.60 -1.99
C HIS A 23 9.02 33.29 -1.48
N PHE A 24 8.20 32.25 -1.35
CA PHE A 24 8.67 30.92 -0.98
C PHE A 24 9.18 30.18 -2.22
N ALA A 25 10.50 30.02 -2.32
CA ALA A 25 11.09 29.16 -3.33
C ALA A 25 10.54 27.72 -3.18
N PRO A 26 9.97 27.10 -4.23
CA PRO A 26 9.34 25.80 -4.12
C PRO A 26 10.35 24.73 -3.69
N VAL A 27 9.99 23.97 -2.65
CA VAL A 27 10.81 22.87 -2.11
C VAL A 27 10.98 21.81 -3.18
N ARG A 28 12.18 21.70 -3.75
CA ARG A 28 12.51 20.69 -4.76
C ARG A 28 12.78 19.35 -4.07
N VAL A 29 11.73 18.55 -3.89
CA VAL A 29 11.87 17.14 -3.49
C VAL A 29 12.59 16.36 -4.61
N ARG A 30 13.69 15.70 -4.24
CA ARG A 30 14.57 14.91 -5.12
C ARG A 30 13.83 13.67 -5.63
N GLY A 31 13.05 13.79 -6.71
CA GLY A 31 12.20 12.75 -7.30
C GLY A 31 12.90 11.60 -8.05
N GLY A 32 14.22 11.42 -7.88
CA GLY A 32 15.01 10.52 -8.74
C GLY A 32 14.72 9.02 -8.60
N ARG A 33 14.11 8.58 -7.49
CA ARG A 33 13.98 7.14 -7.20
C ARG A 33 12.78 6.45 -7.86
N TYR A 34 11.79 7.20 -8.36
CA TYR A 34 10.62 6.64 -9.04
C TYR A 34 10.92 6.24 -10.49
N GLN A 35 11.82 6.98 -11.16
CA GLN A 35 12.19 6.71 -12.56
C GLN A 35 13.01 5.41 -12.70
N ALA A 36 13.93 5.14 -11.76
CA ALA A 36 14.71 3.90 -11.76
C ALA A 36 13.84 2.64 -11.65
N ARG A 37 12.79 2.68 -10.81
CA ARG A 37 11.84 1.55 -10.66
C ARG A 37 11.06 1.27 -11.95
N ARG A 38 10.76 2.29 -12.75
CA ARG A 38 10.01 2.14 -14.01
C ARG A 38 10.85 1.37 -15.05
N LEU A 39 12.13 1.70 -15.17
CA LEU A 39 13.06 1.05 -16.11
C LEU A 39 13.30 -0.43 -15.80
N VAL A 40 13.44 -0.79 -14.51
CA VAL A 40 13.62 -2.19 -14.09
C VAL A 40 12.37 -3.05 -14.43
N ARG A 41 11.17 -2.47 -14.36
CA ARG A 41 9.92 -3.17 -14.73
C ARG A 41 9.81 -3.47 -16.23
N HIS A 42 10.32 -2.59 -17.09
CA HIS A 42 10.30 -2.81 -18.54
C HIS A 42 11.29 -3.90 -18.98
N ARG A 43 12.48 -3.98 -18.36
CA ARG A 43 13.47 -5.03 -18.66
C ARG A 43 12.95 -6.44 -18.37
N ARG A 44 12.21 -6.61 -17.27
CA ARG A 44 11.59 -7.91 -16.92
C ARG A 44 10.50 -8.34 -17.90
N ARG A 45 9.75 -7.38 -18.48
CA ARG A 45 8.72 -7.68 -19.49
C ARG A 45 9.32 -8.09 -20.84
N ALA A 46 10.42 -7.46 -21.26
CA ALA A 46 11.12 -7.85 -22.49
C ALA A 46 11.70 -9.28 -22.41
N LEU A 47 12.27 -9.66 -21.26
CA LEU A 47 12.79 -11.01 -21.04
C LEU A 47 11.71 -12.10 -21.07
N ALA A 48 10.49 -11.81 -20.59
CA ALA A 48 9.38 -12.77 -20.62
C ALA A 48 8.85 -13.04 -22.04
N VAL A 49 8.82 -12.02 -22.90
CA VAL A 49 8.40 -12.18 -24.32
C VAL A 49 9.44 -13.00 -25.09
N GLY A 50 10.74 -12.77 -24.85
CA GLY A 50 11.80 -13.55 -25.49
C GLY A 50 11.73 -15.06 -25.19
N LEU A 51 11.41 -15.42 -23.93
CA LEU A 51 11.27 -16.82 -23.50
C LEU A 51 10.04 -17.52 -24.12
N ALA A 52 8.93 -16.81 -24.30
CA ALA A 52 7.72 -17.38 -24.92
C ALA A 52 7.92 -17.71 -26.41
N VAL A 53 8.71 -16.90 -27.12
CA VAL A 53 9.02 -17.14 -28.55
C VAL A 53 9.94 -18.35 -28.74
N SER A 54 10.78 -18.70 -27.75
CA SER A 54 11.69 -19.85 -27.84
C SER A 54 10.97 -21.21 -27.77
N ALA A 55 9.83 -21.29 -27.07
CA ALA A 55 9.10 -22.56 -26.91
C ALA A 55 8.35 -23.02 -28.17
N VAL A 56 7.97 -22.08 -29.05
CA VAL A 56 7.22 -22.42 -30.28
C VAL A 56 8.13 -22.99 -31.37
N ALA A 57 9.40 -22.58 -31.43
CA ALA A 57 10.34 -23.08 -32.44
C ALA A 57 10.78 -24.54 -32.20
N LEU A 58 10.73 -25.02 -30.95
CA LEU A 58 11.15 -26.39 -30.59
C LEU A 58 10.10 -27.47 -30.87
N VAL A 59 8.88 -27.11 -31.30
CA VAL A 59 7.78 -28.06 -31.56
C VAL A 59 7.64 -28.44 -33.04
N ALA A 60 8.33 -27.75 -33.96
CA ALA A 60 8.21 -27.99 -35.40
C ALA A 60 9.27 -28.93 -36.01
N ALA A 61 10.23 -29.42 -35.22
CA ALA A 61 11.29 -30.32 -35.69
C ALA A 61 11.35 -31.58 -34.81
N GLY A 62 10.61 -32.63 -35.22
CA GLY A 62 10.62 -33.96 -34.57
C GLY A 62 11.97 -34.69 -34.70
N PRO A 63 12.13 -35.85 -34.02
CA PRO A 63 12.00 -37.12 -34.75
C PRO A 63 11.41 -38.30 -33.94
N GLY A 64 10.85 -39.29 -34.66
CA GLY A 64 10.87 -40.71 -34.24
C GLY A 64 9.52 -41.38 -34.04
N GLU A 65 8.93 -41.88 -35.13
CA GLU A 65 7.91 -42.93 -35.12
C GLU A 65 8.45 -44.21 -34.45
N ARG A 66 7.70 -44.73 -33.47
CA ARG A 66 7.60 -46.17 -33.20
C ARG A 66 6.18 -46.47 -32.76
N ASP A 67 5.51 -47.25 -33.59
CA ASP A 67 4.23 -47.88 -33.32
C ASP A 67 4.30 -48.72 -32.06
N THR A 68 3.34 -48.52 -31.15
CA THR A 68 2.79 -49.62 -30.35
C THR A 68 1.33 -49.30 -30.07
N GLU A 69 0.45 -49.86 -30.89
CA GLU A 69 -0.95 -50.05 -30.55
C GLU A 69 -1.06 -50.83 -29.23
N ALA A 70 -1.85 -50.35 -28.28
CA ALA A 70 -3.11 -51.00 -27.93
C ALA A 70 -3.69 -50.53 -26.58
N ARG A 71 -5.03 -50.50 -26.57
CA ARG A 71 -5.95 -50.57 -25.42
C ARG A 71 -6.15 -49.28 -24.62
N GLY A 72 -7.21 -48.58 -25.03
CA GLY A 72 -8.49 -48.81 -24.34
C GLY A 72 -8.85 -47.78 -23.29
N GLY A 73 -9.96 -47.09 -23.56
CA GLY A 73 -10.93 -46.77 -22.52
C GLY A 73 -10.85 -45.37 -21.91
N GLY A 74 -11.88 -44.57 -22.22
CA GLY A 74 -12.43 -43.64 -21.23
C GLY A 74 -11.92 -42.21 -21.32
N SER A 75 -12.57 -41.40 -22.15
CA SER A 75 -12.84 -40.02 -21.74
C SER A 75 -13.91 -40.07 -20.64
N PRO A 76 -13.68 -39.37 -19.53
CA PRO A 76 -14.56 -38.23 -19.33
C PRO A 76 -13.81 -37.00 -18.85
N ARG A 77 -14.13 -35.87 -19.48
CA ARG A 77 -14.36 -34.56 -18.87
C ARG A 77 -13.64 -34.31 -17.53
N GLY A 78 -12.37 -33.92 -17.62
CA GLY A 78 -11.74 -33.06 -16.62
C GLY A 78 -11.53 -31.69 -17.24
N ARG A 79 -12.58 -30.87 -17.33
CA ARG A 79 -12.40 -29.42 -17.52
C ARG A 79 -11.45 -29.00 -16.39
N PRO A 80 -10.25 -28.45 -16.63
CA PRO A 80 -9.56 -27.79 -15.54
C PRO A 80 -10.55 -26.73 -15.10
N VAL A 81 -11.05 -26.86 -13.88
CA VAL A 81 -11.63 -25.74 -13.16
C VAL A 81 -10.49 -24.74 -13.20
N ALA A 82 -10.55 -23.82 -14.16
CA ALA A 82 -9.87 -22.56 -14.07
C ALA A 82 -10.25 -22.12 -12.67
N ASP A 83 -9.28 -22.24 -11.75
CA ASP A 83 -9.37 -21.60 -10.45
C ASP A 83 -9.79 -20.20 -10.83
N ALA A 84 -11.08 -19.93 -10.60
CA ALA A 84 -11.66 -18.64 -10.77
C ALA A 84 -11.03 -17.86 -9.63
N GLY A 85 -9.76 -17.51 -9.85
CA GLY A 85 -9.00 -16.54 -9.13
C GLY A 85 -9.84 -15.32 -9.31
N ARG A 86 -10.80 -15.16 -8.38
CA ARG A 86 -11.68 -14.03 -8.22
C ARG A 86 -10.81 -12.88 -8.60
N GLU A 87 -11.09 -12.26 -9.76
CA GLU A 87 -10.43 -11.04 -10.15
C GLU A 87 -10.54 -10.18 -8.91
N ARG A 88 -9.42 -10.06 -8.18
CA ARG A 88 -9.38 -9.34 -6.93
C ARG A 88 -9.56 -7.93 -7.42
N ARG A 89 -10.82 -7.49 -7.46
CA ARG A 89 -11.25 -6.20 -7.95
C ARG A 89 -10.20 -5.24 -7.43
N ALA A 90 -9.44 -4.63 -8.34
CA ALA A 90 -8.21 -3.95 -7.96
C ALA A 90 -8.57 -2.85 -6.96
N VAL A 91 -8.42 -3.16 -5.68
CA VAL A 91 -8.80 -2.24 -4.60
C VAL A 91 -7.73 -1.18 -4.55
N GLU A 92 -8.14 0.07 -4.44
CA GLU A 92 -7.19 1.17 -4.27
C GLU A 92 -6.39 0.95 -2.98
N MET A 93 -5.08 0.82 -3.15
CA MET A 93 -4.13 0.61 -2.06
C MET A 93 -3.54 1.95 -1.64
N VAL A 94 -3.48 2.19 -0.33
CA VAL A 94 -2.88 3.38 0.27
C VAL A 94 -1.68 3.00 1.14
N SER A 95 -0.81 3.97 1.40
CA SER A 95 0.26 3.83 2.39
C SER A 95 -0.23 4.35 3.74
N ALA A 96 -0.28 3.48 4.74
CA ALA A 96 -0.72 3.80 6.10
C ALA A 96 0.49 3.71 7.05
N PRO A 97 0.95 4.82 7.64
CA PRO A 97 1.87 4.79 8.78
C PRO A 97 1.15 4.23 10.01
N VAL A 98 1.74 3.23 10.65
CA VAL A 98 1.19 2.52 11.81
C VAL A 98 2.26 2.43 12.88
N ARG A 99 1.90 2.75 14.13
CA ARG A 99 2.78 2.59 15.29
C ARG A 99 2.54 1.21 15.90
N ILE A 100 3.59 0.40 15.98
CA ILE A 100 3.59 -0.94 16.57
C ILE A 100 4.24 -0.85 17.94
N ALA A 101 3.56 -1.37 18.96
CA ALA A 101 3.99 -1.25 20.35
C ALA A 101 5.37 -1.89 20.59
N ASP A 102 5.64 -3.04 19.96
CA ASP A 102 6.93 -3.71 20.05
C ASP A 102 7.89 -3.21 18.96
N GLY A 103 8.78 -2.30 19.36
CA GLY A 103 9.83 -1.79 18.49
C GLY A 103 10.92 -2.81 18.15
N ALA A 104 11.15 -3.84 18.97
CA ALA A 104 12.13 -4.88 18.68
C ALA A 104 11.63 -5.78 17.53
N THR A 105 10.33 -6.14 17.55
CA THR A 105 9.70 -6.86 16.44
C THR A 105 9.79 -6.07 15.12
N VAL A 106 9.58 -4.74 15.16
CA VAL A 106 9.69 -3.90 13.95
C VAL A 106 11.09 -3.93 13.33
N ARG A 107 12.15 -4.09 14.13
CA ARG A 107 13.54 -4.17 13.62
C ARG A 107 13.81 -5.44 12.81
N LEU A 108 12.96 -6.46 12.92
CA LEU A 108 13.04 -7.68 12.13
C LEU A 108 12.38 -7.53 10.75
N LEU A 109 11.56 -6.50 10.56
CA LEU A 109 10.77 -6.32 9.34
C LEU A 109 11.57 -5.62 8.24
N GLY A 110 11.46 -6.15 7.02
CA GLY A 110 11.95 -5.56 5.79
C GLY A 110 10.84 -5.05 4.87
N PRO A 111 11.12 -4.08 3.98
CA PRO A 111 10.21 -3.74 2.89
C PRO A 111 9.93 -4.94 1.99
N GLY A 112 8.65 -5.31 1.85
CA GLY A 112 8.20 -6.46 1.08
C GLY A 112 7.53 -7.54 1.92
N ASP A 113 7.81 -7.57 3.22
CA ASP A 113 7.25 -8.50 4.18
C ASP A 113 5.73 -8.41 4.25
N ARG A 114 5.10 -9.52 4.61
CA ARG A 114 3.66 -9.59 4.86
C ARG A 114 3.44 -9.77 6.35
N VAL A 115 2.55 -8.95 6.87
CA VAL A 115 2.20 -8.99 8.29
C VAL A 115 0.69 -9.00 8.46
N ASP A 116 0.26 -9.68 9.51
CA ASP A 116 -1.06 -9.46 10.10
C ASP A 116 -0.89 -8.45 11.25
N VAL A 117 -1.84 -7.53 11.39
CA VAL A 117 -1.84 -6.52 12.45
C VAL A 117 -2.92 -6.86 13.45
N VAL A 118 -2.53 -6.98 14.71
CA VAL A 118 -3.39 -7.31 15.85
C VAL A 118 -3.53 -6.08 16.73
N ALA A 119 -4.77 -5.73 17.10
CA ALA A 119 -5.04 -4.74 18.13
C ALA A 119 -5.36 -5.45 19.44
N ALA A 120 -4.75 -5.00 20.52
CA ALA A 120 -5.10 -5.38 21.88
C ALA A 120 -5.49 -4.13 22.67
N GLU A 121 -6.70 -4.13 23.25
CA GLU A 121 -7.17 -3.00 24.05
C GLU A 121 -6.26 -2.75 25.25
N GLN A 122 -6.02 -1.48 25.55
CA GLN A 122 -5.13 -1.08 26.63
C GLN A 122 -5.93 -0.78 27.90
N GLY A 123 -5.59 -1.44 29.02
CA GLY A 123 -6.12 -1.10 30.35
C GLY A 123 -7.24 -1.97 30.90
N ALA A 124 -7.62 -3.06 30.23
CA ALA A 124 -8.52 -4.05 30.81
C ALA A 124 -7.78 -4.91 31.85
N VAL A 125 -8.25 -4.91 33.10
CA VAL A 125 -7.82 -5.88 34.13
C VAL A 125 -8.51 -7.20 33.80
N GLY A 126 -7.87 -8.01 32.97
CA GLY A 126 -8.39 -9.27 32.45
C GLY A 126 -7.65 -9.69 31.16
N PRO A 127 -7.95 -10.86 30.57
CA PRO A 127 -7.49 -11.16 29.23
C PRO A 127 -8.06 -10.10 28.28
N GLY A 128 -7.21 -9.15 27.86
CA GLY A 128 -7.63 -8.06 26.99
C GLY A 128 -8.10 -8.62 25.65
N ASP A 129 -9.17 -8.03 25.10
CA ASP A 129 -9.69 -8.44 23.80
C ASP A 129 -8.67 -8.11 22.71
N ALA A 130 -8.13 -9.16 22.09
CA ALA A 130 -7.19 -9.07 20.99
C ALA A 130 -7.85 -9.55 19.69
N HIS A 131 -7.78 -8.75 18.64
CA HIS A 131 -8.36 -9.10 17.34
C HIS A 131 -7.50 -8.61 16.18
N VAL A 132 -7.58 -9.33 15.06
CA VAL A 132 -6.83 -9.02 13.84
C VAL A 132 -7.55 -7.90 13.06
N VAL A 133 -6.89 -6.76 12.89
CA VAL A 133 -7.41 -5.59 12.17
C VAL A 133 -7.07 -5.64 10.68
N ALA A 134 -5.92 -6.21 10.33
CA ALA A 134 -5.48 -6.34 8.95
C ALA A 134 -4.78 -7.68 8.74
N ARG A 135 -5.05 -8.33 7.60
CA ARG A 135 -4.38 -9.57 7.18
C ARG A 135 -3.53 -9.36 5.94
N GLY A 136 -2.32 -9.92 5.93
CA GLY A 136 -1.39 -9.95 4.81
C GLY A 136 -0.96 -8.58 4.29
N ALA A 137 -0.99 -7.56 5.15
CA ALA A 137 -0.58 -6.20 4.83
C ALA A 137 0.90 -6.19 4.43
N ARG A 138 1.25 -5.49 3.35
CA ARG A 138 2.64 -5.43 2.90
C ARG A 138 3.38 -4.29 3.58
N VAL A 139 4.52 -4.57 4.16
CA VAL A 139 5.45 -3.53 4.65
C VAL A 139 6.05 -2.81 3.44
N THR A 140 5.85 -1.50 3.33
CA THR A 140 6.40 -0.67 2.24
C THR A 140 7.66 0.08 2.66
N LYS A 141 7.72 0.49 3.93
CA LYS A 141 8.85 1.19 4.51
C LYS A 141 8.87 0.97 6.02
N VAL A 142 10.06 0.76 6.58
CA VAL A 142 10.32 0.88 8.01
C VAL A 142 11.19 2.12 8.17
N PRO A 143 10.65 3.25 8.67
CA PRO A 143 11.45 4.44 8.91
C PRO A 143 12.53 4.15 9.96
N GLU A 144 13.75 4.61 9.68
CA GLU A 144 14.80 4.71 10.68
C GLU A 144 14.33 5.73 11.73
N SER A 145 14.02 5.25 12.94
CA SER A 145 13.65 6.13 14.05
C SER A 145 14.85 6.99 14.42
N PRO A 146 14.73 8.33 14.46
CA PRO A 146 15.78 9.18 15.02
C PRO A 146 15.83 8.94 16.54
N ASP A 147 16.79 8.13 16.99
CA ASP A 147 17.33 7.96 18.36
C ASP A 147 16.39 8.03 19.57
N SER A 148 15.10 7.81 19.38
CA SER A 148 14.13 7.66 20.45
C SER A 148 13.19 6.54 20.06
N VAL A 149 13.43 5.37 20.66
CA VAL A 149 12.33 4.46 20.94
C VAL A 149 11.45 5.23 21.92
N SER A 150 10.55 6.07 21.41
CA SER A 150 9.49 6.64 22.24
C SER A 150 8.81 5.47 22.94
N GLU A 151 8.50 5.62 24.21
CA GLU A 151 7.90 4.56 25.05
C GLU A 151 6.62 3.93 24.46
N GLY A 152 6.06 4.53 23.40
CA GLY A 152 4.91 4.04 22.63
C GLY A 152 5.19 3.14 21.41
N GLY A 153 6.43 2.72 21.14
CA GLY A 153 6.74 1.76 20.06
C GLY A 153 7.23 2.38 18.74
N ALA A 154 7.43 1.56 17.70
CA ALA A 154 8.08 1.94 16.44
C ALA A 154 7.12 2.09 15.26
N LEU A 155 7.49 2.92 14.27
CA LEU A 155 6.65 3.19 13.09
C LEU A 155 6.96 2.20 11.96
N VAL A 156 5.91 1.74 11.27
CA VAL A 156 5.99 1.01 10.00
C VAL A 156 5.00 1.61 9.02
N VAL A 157 5.32 1.63 7.73
CA VAL A 157 4.38 2.02 6.68
C VAL A 157 3.88 0.76 5.97
N LEU A 158 2.56 0.57 5.96
CA LEU A 158 1.90 -0.58 5.35
C LEU A 158 1.14 -0.17 4.08
N SER A 159 1.18 -1.04 3.06
CA SER A 159 0.26 -0.95 1.93
C SER A 159 -1.00 -1.75 2.23
N VAL A 160 -2.11 -1.04 2.35
CA VAL A 160 -3.42 -1.60 2.73
C VAL A 160 -4.55 -0.97 1.92
N PRO A 161 -5.72 -1.63 1.80
CA PRO A 161 -6.92 -0.98 1.26
C PRO A 161 -7.30 0.28 2.05
N ARG A 162 -7.91 1.27 1.38
CA ARG A 162 -8.33 2.53 2.03
C ARG A 162 -9.18 2.32 3.29
N ARG A 163 -10.13 1.37 3.25
CA ARG A 163 -10.97 1.03 4.41
C ARG A 163 -10.16 0.48 5.57
N THR A 164 -9.19 -0.41 5.31
CA THR A 164 -8.31 -0.98 6.32
C THR A 164 -7.40 0.07 6.95
N ALA A 165 -6.94 1.06 6.17
CA ALA A 165 -6.17 2.18 6.73
C ALA A 165 -6.97 2.97 7.78
N ALA A 166 -8.26 3.20 7.53
CA ALA A 166 -9.14 3.86 8.51
C ALA A 166 -9.33 3.01 9.78
N LEU A 167 -9.49 1.69 9.63
CA LEU A 167 -9.57 0.76 10.77
C LEU A 167 -8.29 0.75 11.60
N LEU A 168 -7.12 0.70 10.94
CA LEU A 168 -5.82 0.76 11.61
C LEU A 168 -5.62 2.09 12.36
N ALA A 169 -6.06 3.21 11.77
CA ALA A 169 -5.99 4.51 12.41
C ALA A 169 -6.90 4.59 13.66
N GLY A 170 -8.12 4.07 13.57
CA GLY A 170 -9.03 3.98 14.71
C GLY A 170 -8.50 3.07 15.82
N ALA A 171 -8.05 1.87 15.46
CA ALA A 171 -7.47 0.92 16.41
C ALA A 171 -6.21 1.48 17.08
N GLY A 172 -5.32 2.15 16.33
CA GLY A 172 -4.13 2.77 16.89
C GLY A 172 -4.40 3.96 17.83
N ALA A 173 -5.61 4.51 17.83
CA ALA A 173 -6.02 5.57 18.74
C ALA A 173 -6.50 5.04 20.11
N THR A 174 -6.93 3.77 20.19
CA THR A 174 -7.54 3.19 21.40
C THR A 174 -6.84 1.92 21.90
N SER A 175 -6.03 1.28 21.06
CA SER A 175 -5.43 -0.04 21.29
C SER A 175 -3.93 -0.03 21.01
N ARG A 176 -3.22 -0.96 21.65
CA ARG A 176 -1.83 -1.25 21.27
C ARG A 176 -1.81 -2.20 20.09
N LEU A 177 -1.06 -1.84 19.06
CA LEU A 177 -0.93 -2.65 17.85
C LEU A 177 0.32 -3.53 17.93
N ALA A 178 0.17 -4.80 17.58
CA ALA A 178 1.22 -5.78 17.40
C ALA A 178 1.16 -6.35 15.97
N VAL A 179 2.23 -7.03 15.55
CA VAL A 179 2.32 -7.64 14.23
C VAL A 179 2.80 -9.08 14.31
N THR A 180 2.33 -9.91 13.39
CA THR A 180 2.82 -11.27 13.16
C THR A 180 3.25 -11.43 11.70
N LEU A 181 4.37 -12.11 11.48
CA LEU A 181 4.89 -12.42 10.14
C LEU A 181 4.13 -13.60 9.52
N CYS A 182 3.86 -13.53 8.21
CA CYS A 182 3.10 -14.52 7.44
C CYS A 182 3.91 -15.12 6.29
#